data_AF-A0A3D3KPS3-F1
#
_entry.id   AF-A0A3D3KPS3-F1
#
_cell.length_a   1.000
_cell.length_b   1.000
_cell.length_c   1.000
_cell.angle_alpha   90.00
_cell.angle_beta   90.00
_cell.angle_gamma   90.00
#
_symmetry.space_group_name_H-M   'P 1'
#
loop_
_entity.id
_entity.type
_entity.pdbx_description
1 polymer ?
#
loop_
_entity_poly.entity_id
_entity_poly.type
_entity_poly.pdbx_seq_one_letter_code
_entity_poly.pdbx_strand_id
1 'polypeptide(L)'
;MNKPTINYVVDAVQSLLLLFLLFSGIIQGWILERGYEYRGGRGGPMEQDTFLGIDRHTLVTYHKWVAVAFVVLVIAHIVLHWGWITGMSRRIFTERHHP
;
A
#
# COMPACT_ATOMS: atom_id res chain seq x y z
N MET A 1 3.04 -27.12 3.81
CA MET A 1 3.34 -26.29 2.61
C MET A 1 4.85 -26.09 2.52
N ASN A 2 5.42 -26.11 1.33
CA ASN A 2 6.85 -25.91 1.14
C ASN A 2 7.20 -24.42 1.39
N LYS A 3 8.34 -24.14 2.03
CA LYS A 3 8.82 -22.75 2.29
C LYS A 3 8.76 -21.84 1.05
N PRO A 4 9.17 -22.28 -0.15
CA PRO A 4 9.07 -21.46 -1.36
C PRO A 4 7.64 -21.08 -1.73
N THR A 5 6.68 -21.99 -1.50
CA THR A 5 5.26 -21.76 -1.79
C THR A 5 4.68 -20.68 -0.87
N ILE A 6 5.05 -20.68 0.42
CA ILE A 6 4.60 -19.66 1.38
C ILE A 6 5.12 -18.28 0.97
N ASN A 7 6.41 -18.18 0.65
CA ASN A 7 7.02 -16.91 0.23
C ASN A 7 6.35 -16.38 -1.04
N TYR A 8 6.15 -17.23 -2.05
CA TYR A 8 5.48 -16.85 -3.29
C TYR A 8 4.04 -16.34 -3.05
N VAL A 9 3.29 -17.00 -2.17
CA VAL A 9 1.92 -16.59 -1.83
C VAL A 9 1.91 -15.24 -1.12
N VAL A 10 2.79 -15.03 -0.14
CA VAL A 10 2.90 -13.74 0.58
C VAL A 10 3.23 -12.61 -0.39
N ASP A 11 4.18 -12.83 -1.31
CA ASP A 11 4.60 -11.84 -2.30
C ASP A 11 3.50 -11.53 -3.32
N ALA A 12 2.77 -12.56 -3.76
CA ALA A 12 1.64 -12.41 -4.68
C ALA A 12 0.50 -11.62 -4.03
N VAL A 13 0.13 -11.96 -2.79
CA VAL A 13 -0.91 -11.24 -2.04
C VAL A 13 -0.49 -9.79 -1.80
N GLN A 14 0.76 -9.57 -1.38
CA GLN A 14 1.29 -8.23 -1.17
C GLN A 14 1.24 -7.39 -2.45
N SER A 15 1.59 -7.99 -3.59
CA SER A 15 1.52 -7.31 -4.90
C SER A 15 0.09 -6.93 -5.29
N LEU A 16 -0.89 -7.80 -5.04
CA LEU A 16 -2.31 -7.50 -5.30
C LEU A 16 -2.83 -6.37 -4.41
N LEU A 17 -2.50 -6.39 -3.12
CA LEU A 17 -2.89 -5.32 -2.19
C LEU A 17 -2.23 -3.98 -2.56
N LEU A 18 -0.95 -4.01 -2.99
CA LEU A 18 -0.27 -2.81 -3.47
C LEU A 18 -0.98 -2.21 -4.68
N LEU A 19 -1.37 -3.03 -5.65
CA LEU A 19 -2.13 -2.56 -6.82
C LEU A 19 -3.46 -1.92 -6.38
N PHE A 20 -4.20 -2.58 -5.48
CA PHE A 20 -5.44 -2.01 -4.95
C PHE A 20 -5.21 -0.65 -4.28
N LEU A 21 -4.18 -0.53 -3.44
CA LEU A 21 -3.83 0.73 -2.77
C LEU A 21 -3.40 1.82 -3.75
N LEU A 22 -2.62 1.46 -4.76
CA LEU A 22 -2.19 2.38 -5.80
C LEU A 22 -3.39 2.93 -6.58
N PHE A 23 -4.28 2.05 -7.07
CA PHE A 23 -5.45 2.47 -7.84
C PHE A 23 -6.44 3.26 -6.99
N SER A 24 -6.76 2.80 -5.78
CA SER A 24 -7.68 3.52 -4.89
C SER A 24 -7.11 4.87 -4.41
N GLY A 25 -5.80 4.96 -4.19
CA GLY A 25 -5.11 6.21 -3.87
C GLY A 25 -5.09 7.19 -5.05
N ILE A 26 -4.88 6.71 -6.28
CA ILE A 26 -4.99 7.55 -7.49
C ILE A 26 -6.42 8.05 -7.68
N ILE A 27 -7.43 7.19 -7.51
CA ILE A 27 -8.84 7.61 -7.60
C ILE A 27 -9.15 8.70 -6.57
N GLN A 28 -8.65 8.53 -5.33
CA GLN A 28 -8.83 9.54 -4.29
C GLN A 28 -8.10 10.85 -4.59
N GLY A 29 -6.83 10.78 -4.98
CA GLY A 29 -5.97 11.96 -5.17
C GLY A 29 -6.15 12.69 -6.51
N TRP A 30 -6.53 11.99 -7.58
CA TRP A 30 -6.65 12.61 -8.91
C TRP A 30 -8.09 12.89 -9.32
N ILE A 31 -9.02 12.05 -8.88
CA ILE A 31 -10.42 12.11 -9.33
C ILE A 31 -11.29 12.80 -8.27
N LEU A 32 -11.11 12.46 -6.99
CA LEU A 32 -11.97 12.97 -5.90
C LEU A 32 -11.42 14.25 -5.21
N GLU A 33 -10.12 14.56 -5.32
CA GLU A 33 -9.55 15.80 -4.78
C GLU A 33 -9.88 17.05 -5.62
N ARG A 34 -10.28 16.90 -6.89
CA ARG A 34 -10.72 18.05 -7.71
C ARG A 34 -12.00 18.72 -7.18
N GLY A 35 -12.75 18.07 -6.29
CA GLY A 35 -13.95 18.62 -5.65
C GLY A 35 -13.71 19.34 -4.32
N TYR A 36 -12.50 19.31 -3.77
CA TYR A 36 -12.21 19.81 -2.41
C TYR A 36 -11.00 20.75 -2.39
N GLU A 37 -11.14 21.89 -3.07
CA GLU A 37 -10.55 23.10 -2.50
C GLU A 37 -11.16 23.27 -1.11
N TYR A 38 -10.32 23.13 -0.09
CA TYR A 38 -10.61 23.52 1.28
C TYR A 38 -10.92 25.03 1.32
N ARG A 39 -12.14 25.44 0.96
CA ARG A 39 -12.66 26.78 1.26
C ARG A 39 -13.28 26.70 2.66
N GLY A 40 -12.46 27.07 3.64
CA GLY A 40 -12.88 27.16 5.03
C GLY A 40 -14.15 28.00 5.20
N GLY A 41 -15.05 27.53 6.06
CA GLY A 41 -16.14 28.33 6.60
C GLY A 41 -17.52 28.01 6.03
N ARG A 42 -18.39 27.48 6.92
CA ARG A 42 -19.87 27.47 6.83
C ARG A 42 -20.50 26.88 5.56
N GLY A 43 -20.92 25.62 5.68
CA GLY A 43 -22.21 25.17 5.14
C GLY A 43 -22.40 25.24 3.61
N GLY A 44 -21.57 24.52 2.85
CA GLY A 44 -21.90 24.10 1.48
C GLY A 44 -22.36 22.64 1.48
N PRO A 45 -23.19 22.19 0.51
CA PRO A 45 -23.85 20.89 0.56
C PRO A 45 -22.80 19.78 0.64
N MET A 46 -23.12 18.73 1.42
CA MET A 46 -22.49 17.42 1.30
C MET A 46 -22.78 16.86 -0.09
N GLU A 47 -22.12 17.36 -1.13
CA GLU A 47 -22.10 16.67 -2.41
C GLU A 47 -21.30 15.40 -2.17
N GLN A 48 -22.06 14.31 -2.05
CA GLN A 48 -21.56 12.96 -2.02
C GLN A 48 -20.91 12.73 -3.38
N ASP A 49 -19.62 13.03 -3.50
CA ASP A 49 -18.82 12.74 -4.69
C ASP A 49 -18.77 11.21 -4.87
N THR A 50 -19.82 10.67 -5.47
CA THR A 50 -19.94 9.27 -5.85
C THR A 50 -19.14 9.06 -7.11
N PHE A 51 -18.06 8.29 -7.00
CA PHE A 51 -17.33 7.78 -8.16
C PHE A 51 -17.95 6.45 -8.57
N LEU A 52 -18.57 6.37 -9.76
CA LEU A 52 -19.23 5.13 -10.25
C LEU A 52 -20.30 4.56 -9.28
N GLY A 53 -21.00 5.42 -8.54
CA GLY A 53 -22.01 5.01 -7.55
C GLY A 53 -21.44 4.53 -6.20
N ILE A 54 -20.11 4.56 -6.03
CA ILE A 54 -19.45 4.27 -4.76
C ILE A 54 -19.15 5.59 -4.06
N ASP A 55 -19.62 5.72 -2.83
CA ASP A 55 -19.35 6.87 -1.98
C ASP A 55 -17.84 6.97 -1.66
N ARG A 56 -17.28 8.17 -1.80
CA ARG A 56 -15.89 8.49 -1.44
C ARG A 56 -15.55 8.03 -0.02
N HIS A 57 -16.46 8.21 0.94
CA HIS A 57 -16.20 7.82 2.33
C HIS A 57 -15.97 6.30 2.46
N THR A 58 -16.73 5.53 1.67
CA THR A 58 -16.57 4.08 1.59
C THR A 58 -15.22 3.70 0.99
N LEU A 59 -14.82 4.34 -0.12
CA LEU A 59 -13.52 4.10 -0.75
C LEU A 59 -12.34 4.45 0.18
N VAL A 60 -12.44 5.56 0.92
CA VAL A 60 -11.43 5.99 1.92
C VAL A 60 -11.33 4.99 3.07
N THR A 61 -12.48 4.50 3.55
CA THR A 61 -12.50 3.50 4.63
C THR A 61 -11.82 2.21 4.20
N TYR A 62 -12.15 1.68 3.02
CA TYR A 62 -11.51 0.47 2.50
C TYR A 62 -10.02 0.67 2.22
N HIS A 63 -9.63 1.80 1.63
CA HIS A 63 -8.22 2.11 1.39
C HIS A 63 -7.40 2.06 2.68
N LYS A 64 -7.90 2.66 3.78
CA LYS A 64 -7.22 2.66 5.08
C LYS A 64 -7.04 1.25 5.64
N TRP A 65 -8.09 0.43 5.65
CA TRP A 65 -8.00 -0.93 6.18
C TRP A 65 -7.10 -1.84 5.33
N VAL A 66 -7.16 -1.71 4.01
CA VAL A 66 -6.25 -2.43 3.12
C VAL A 66 -4.80 -1.96 3.32
N ALA A 67 -4.57 -0.68 3.59
CA ALA A 67 -3.23 -0.16 3.86
C ALA A 67 -2.66 -0.76 5.15
N VAL A 68 -3.47 -0.87 6.20
CA VAL A 68 -3.08 -1.55 7.45
C VAL A 68 -2.72 -3.02 7.20
N ALA A 69 -3.57 -3.74 6.47
CA ALA A 69 -3.31 -5.15 6.13
C ALA A 69 -2.02 -5.31 5.29
N PHE A 70 -1.79 -4.41 4.34
CA PHE A 70 -0.57 -4.39 3.53
C PHE A 70 0.68 -4.16 4.38
N VAL A 71 0.66 -3.23 5.33
CA VAL A 71 1.79 -3.00 6.24
C VAL A 71 2.12 -4.24 7.06
N VAL A 72 1.10 -4.93 7.59
CA VAL A 72 1.31 -6.19 8.33
C VAL A 72 1.97 -7.25 7.44
N LEU A 73 1.54 -7.37 6.18
CA LEU A 73 2.14 -8.31 5.23
C LEU A 73 3.57 -7.92 4.85
N VAL A 74 3.88 -6.64 4.69
CA VAL A 74 5.25 -6.15 4.46
C VAL A 74 6.17 -6.53 5.62
N ILE A 75 5.71 -6.39 6.86
CA ILE A 75 6.47 -6.82 8.03
C ILE A 75 6.72 -8.33 7.97
N ALA A 76 5.69 -9.13 7.69
CA ALA A 76 5.83 -10.57 7.55
C ALA A 76 6.80 -10.96 6.42
N HIS A 77 6.74 -10.27 5.27
CA HIS A 77 7.65 -10.45 4.15
C HIS A 77 9.10 -10.16 4.56
N ILE A 78 9.38 -9.04 5.24
CA ILE A 78 10.73 -8.70 5.71
C ILE A 78 11.27 -9.79 6.64
N VAL A 79 10.45 -10.29 7.57
CA VAL A 79 10.84 -11.37 8.49
C VAL A 79 11.16 -12.66 7.72
N LEU A 80 10.35 -13.03 6.73
CA LEU A 80 10.59 -14.22 5.88
C LEU A 80 11.87 -14.09 5.06
N HIS A 81 12.19 -12.88 4.59
CA HIS A 81 13.36 -12.60 3.76
C HIS A 81 14.60 -12.13 4.54
N TRP A 82 14.54 -12.06 5.88
CA TRP A 82 15.59 -11.52 6.74
C TRP A 82 16.98 -12.17 6.52
N GLY A 83 17.02 -13.48 6.30
CA GLY A 83 18.26 -14.20 6.00
C GLY A 83 18.90 -13.75 4.68
N TRP A 84 18.09 -13.48 3.66
CA TRP A 84 18.57 -12.94 2.39
C TRP A 84 19.03 -11.48 2.54
N ILE A 85 18.29 -10.66 3.29
CA ILE A 85 18.65 -9.25 3.56
C ILE A 85 20.02 -9.17 4.22
N THR A 86 20.21 -9.89 5.34
CA THR A 86 21.49 -9.86 6.08
C THR A 86 22.65 -10.44 5.26
N GLY A 87 22.41 -11.49 4.47
CA GLY A 87 23.40 -12.06 3.56
C GLY A 87 23.82 -11.09 2.45
N MET A 88 22.85 -10.42 1.82
CA MET A 88 23.11 -9.43 0.77
C MET A 88 23.80 -8.18 1.33
N SER A 89 23.34 -7.67 2.48
CA SER A 89 23.99 -6.54 3.16
C SER A 89 25.45 -6.86 3.47
N ARG A 90 25.74 -8.03 4.04
CA ARG A 90 27.13 -8.44 4.32
C ARG A 90 27.97 -8.47 3.04
N ARG A 91 27.45 -9.00 1.93
CA ARG A 91 28.17 -9.05 0.65
C ARG A 91 28.50 -7.65 0.12
N ILE A 92 27.54 -6.74 0.11
CA ILE A 92 27.74 -5.35 -0.34
C ILE A 92 28.77 -4.61 0.53
N PHE A 93 28.75 -4.81 1.85
CA PHE A 93 29.71 -4.17 2.76
C PHE A 93 31.11 -4.83 2.74
N THR A 94 31.20 -6.13 2.43
CA THR A 94 32.47 -6.87 2.35
C THR A 94 33.16 -6.66 0.99
N GLU A 95 32.43 -6.58 -0.12
CA GLU A 95 33.01 -6.28 -1.44
C GLU A 95 33.63 -4.87 -1.50
N ARG A 96 33.20 -3.94 -0.64
CA ARG A 96 33.85 -2.61 -0.49
C ARG A 96 35.18 -2.61 0.27
N HIS A 97 35.64 -3.76 0.76
CA HIS A 97 36.91 -3.89 1.49
C HIS A 97 38.05 -4.53 0.67
N HIS A 98 37.90 -4.65 -0.66
CA HIS A 98 39.00 -5.03 -1.54
C HIS A 98 39.57 -3.77 -2.22
N PRO A 99 40.67 -3.18 -1.70
CA PRO A 99 41.46 -2.18 -2.42
C PRO A 99 42.20 -2.78 -3.63
#